data_AF-A0A497SJM6-F1
#
_entry.id   AF-A0A497SJM6-F1
#
_cell.length_a   1.000
_cell.length_b   1.000
_cell.length_c   1.000
_cell.angle_alpha   90.00
_cell.angle_beta   90.00
_cell.angle_gamma   90.00
#
_symmetry.space_group_name_H-M   'P 1'
#
loop_
_entity.id
_entity.type
_entity.pdbx_description
1 polymer ?
#
loop_
_entity_poly.entity_id
_entity_poly.type
_entity_poly.pdbx_seq_one_letter_code
_entity_poly.pdbx_strand_id
1 'polypeptide(L)'
;MNAAVKVIVGLIVLVAGLGLLANGVLFEVSGIGTFWLQNFIITLTGIIPPFLIMIGLFIVWLELDEIKAEKELKAEEKKKK
;
A
#
# COMPACT_ATOMS: atom_id res chain seq x y z
N MET A 1 -3.26 -17.37 -7.35
CA MET A 1 -3.25 -17.02 -5.92
C MET A 1 -4.62 -16.47 -5.56
N ASN A 2 -5.19 -16.88 -4.44
CA ASN A 2 -6.56 -16.55 -4.05
C ASN A 2 -6.72 -15.03 -3.91
N ALA A 3 -7.72 -14.43 -4.56
CA ALA A 3 -7.88 -12.98 -4.64
C ALA A 3 -7.85 -12.29 -3.27
N ALA A 4 -8.48 -12.94 -2.29
CA ALA A 4 -8.48 -12.53 -0.88
C ALA A 4 -7.07 -12.36 -0.28
N VAL A 5 -6.09 -13.16 -0.69
CA VAL A 5 -4.71 -13.07 -0.19
C VAL A 5 -4.04 -11.77 -0.66
N LYS A 6 -4.27 -11.38 -1.91
CA LYS A 6 -3.72 -10.12 -2.45
C LYS A 6 -4.36 -8.90 -1.80
N VAL A 7 -5.67 -8.92 -1.50
CA VAL A 7 -6.33 -7.86 -0.71
C VAL A 7 -5.64 -7.69 0.63
N ILE A 8 -5.36 -8.79 1.34
CA ILE A 8 -4.69 -8.77 2.64
C ILE A 8 -3.29 -8.16 2.52
N VAL A 9 -2.52 -8.53 1.48
CA VAL A 9 -1.20 -7.92 1.22
C VAL A 9 -1.33 -6.42 1.00
N GLY A 10 -2.29 -5.97 0.19
CA GLY A 10 -2.55 -4.54 -0.02
C GLY A 10 -2.88 -3.80 1.28
N LEU A 11 -3.73 -4.40 2.13
CA LEU A 11 -4.06 -3.86 3.46
C LEU A 11 -2.85 -3.79 4.38
N ILE A 12 -1.98 -4.81 4.41
CA ILE A 12 -0.76 -4.80 5.22
C ILE A 12 0.16 -3.67 4.79
N VAL A 13 0.35 -3.49 3.48
CA VAL A 13 1.17 -2.39 2.92
C VAL A 13 0.59 -1.03 3.29
N LEU A 14 -0.73 -0.89 3.21
CA LEU A 14 -1.43 0.35 3.55
C LEU A 14 -1.31 0.67 5.05
N VAL A 15 -1.51 -0.32 5.93
CA VAL A 15 -1.33 -0.18 7.39
C VAL A 15 0.13 0.13 7.73
N ALA A 16 1.09 -0.50 7.06
CA ALA A 16 2.51 -0.19 7.24
C ALA A 16 2.83 1.26 6.85
N GLY A 17 2.33 1.72 5.70
CA GLY A 17 2.49 3.10 5.25
C GLY A 17 1.86 4.11 6.23
N LEU A 18 0.65 3.85 6.72
CA LEU A 18 -0.01 4.67 7.73
C LEU A 18 0.72 4.64 9.07
N GLY A 19 1.23 3.48 9.50
CA GLY A 19 1.99 3.33 10.73
C GLY A 19 3.31 4.08 10.71
N LEU A 20 4.00 4.10 9.56
CA LEU A 20 5.20 4.90 9.33
C LEU A 20 4.91 6.40 9.31
N LEU A 21 3.76 6.81 8.77
CA LEU A 21 3.33 8.21 8.77
C LEU A 21 2.96 8.68 10.18
N ALA A 22 2.22 7.86 10.94
CA ALA A 22 1.66 8.22 12.25
C ALA A 22 2.69 8.29 13.38
N ASN A 23 3.71 7.41 13.37
CA ASN A 23 4.77 7.43 14.39
C ASN A 23 5.86 8.47 14.11
N GLY A 24 5.70 9.30 13.07
CA GLY A 24 6.78 10.13 12.54
C GLY A 24 7.87 9.26 11.91
N VAL A 25 8.73 9.89 11.11
CA VAL A 25 9.91 9.23 10.53
C VAL A 25 10.72 8.60 11.66
N LEU A 26 10.67 7.27 11.81
CA LEU A 26 11.40 6.48 12.81
C LEU A 26 12.93 6.59 12.67
N PHE A 27 13.41 7.31 11.67
CA PHE A 27 14.82 7.57 11.45
C PHE A 27 15.19 8.89 12.12
N GLU A 28 15.39 8.87 13.44
CA GLU A 28 16.29 9.84 14.05
C GLU A 28 17.68 9.59 13.47
N VAL A 29 18.03 10.37 12.45
CA VAL A 29 19.38 10.36 11.86
C VAL A 29 20.31 11.15 12.79
N SER A 30 20.52 10.65 14.01
CA SER A 30 21.47 11.21 14.96
C SER A 30 22.86 10.62 14.69
N GLY A 31 23.77 11.44 14.16
CA GLY A 31 25.19 11.06 14.00
C GLY A 31 25.74 10.95 12.58
N ILE A 32 24.97 11.25 11.53
CA ILE A 32 25.51 11.34 10.17
C ILE A 32 26.14 12.73 9.97
N GLY A 33 27.46 12.83 10.11
CA GLY A 33 28.24 14.08 10.09
C GLY A 33 28.27 14.85 8.76
N THR A 34 27.39 14.55 7.81
CA THR A 34 27.31 15.25 6.53
C THR A 34 25.87 15.71 6.26
N PHE A 35 25.66 17.03 6.32
CA PHE A 35 24.37 17.72 6.14
C PHE A 35 23.59 17.26 4.89
N TRP A 36 24.29 16.99 3.79
CA TRP A 36 23.67 16.54 2.55
C TRP A 36 23.05 15.14 2.65
N LEU A 37 23.76 14.17 3.24
CA LEU A 37 23.26 12.80 3.45
C LEU A 37 22.06 12.78 4.40
N GLN A 38 22.11 13.61 5.45
CA GLN A 38 20.97 13.76 6.36
C GLN A 38 19.73 14.26 5.63
N ASN A 39 19.83 15.32 4.83
CA ASN A 39 18.69 15.86 4.07
C ASN A 39 18.16 14.87 3.02
N PHE A 40 19.04 14.10 2.40
CA PHE A 40 18.65 13.05 1.45
C PHE A 40 17.85 11.93 2.14
N ILE A 41 18.31 11.46 3.30
CA ILE A 41 17.61 10.43 4.08
C ILE A 41 16.26 10.96 4.60
N ILE A 42 16.20 12.20 5.08
CA ILE A 42 14.93 12.84 5.49
C ILE A 42 13.94 12.89 4.33
N THR A 43 14.40 13.25 3.13
CA THR A 43 13.54 13.30 1.94
C THR A 43 13.01 11.92 1.57
N LEU A 44 13.89 10.90 1.55
CA LEU A 44 13.50 9.52 1.26
C LEU A 44 12.51 8.98 2.29
N THR A 45 12.79 9.18 3.57
CA THR A 45 11.93 8.71 4.65
C THR A 45 10.60 9.45 4.71
N GLY A 46 10.54 10.70 4.23
CA GLY A 46 9.29 11.45 4.06
C GLY A 46 8.44 10.98 2.87
N ILE A 47 9.07 10.54 1.76
CA ILE A 47 8.33 10.12 0.56
C ILE A 47 7.87 8.66 0.59
N ILE A 48 8.60 7.78 1.30
CA ILE A 48 8.28 6.36 1.38
C ILE A 48 6.87 6.09 1.96
N PRO A 49 6.44 6.69 3.09
CA PRO A 49 5.12 6.46 3.67
C PRO A 49 3.95 6.78 2.72
N PRO A 50 3.85 7.98 2.10
CA PRO A 50 2.77 8.26 1.16
C PRO A 50 2.81 7.36 -0.08
N PHE A 51 4.01 6.96 -0.56
CA PHE A 51 4.12 5.99 -1.65
C PHE A 51 3.59 4.60 -1.27
N LEU A 52 3.92 4.10 -0.07
CA LEU A 52 3.42 2.82 0.42
C LEU A 52 1.90 2.85 0.57
N ILE A 53 1.33 3.94 1.08
CA ILE A 53 -0.12 4.11 1.18
C ILE A 53 -0.76 4.06 -0.21
N MET A 54 -0.18 4.78 -1.18
CA MET A 54 -0.69 4.82 -2.55
C MET A 54 -0.62 3.43 -3.23
N ILE A 55 0.49 2.72 -3.08
CA ILE A 55 0.64 1.35 -3.61
C ILE A 55 -0.35 0.39 -2.92
N GLY A 56 -0.47 0.46 -1.59
CA GLY A 56 -1.42 -0.37 -0.84
C GLY A 56 -2.86 -0.15 -1.28
N LEU A 57 -3.27 1.12 -1.44
CA LEU A 57 -4.58 1.48 -1.98
C LEU A 57 -4.79 0.92 -3.39
N PHE A 58 -3.79 1.04 -4.26
CA PHE A 58 -3.87 0.56 -5.64
C PHE A 58 -4.05 -0.96 -5.70
N ILE A 59 -3.31 -1.72 -4.88
CA ILE A 59 -3.44 -3.17 -4.80
C ILE A 59 -4.84 -3.56 -4.33
N VAL A 60 -5.33 -2.95 -3.24
CA VAL A 60 -6.68 -3.23 -2.72
C VAL A 60 -7.74 -2.90 -3.77
N TRP A 61 -7.60 -1.77 -4.46
CA TRP A 61 -8.56 -1.32 -5.46
C TRP A 61 -8.66 -2.27 -6.66
N LEU A 62 -7.52 -2.70 -7.22
CA LEU A 62 -7.49 -3.65 -8.34
C LEU A 62 -8.18 -4.97 -7.98
N GLU A 63 -7.92 -5.47 -6.77
CA GLU A 63 -8.45 -6.75 -6.33
C GLU A 63 -9.96 -6.70 -6.04
N LEU A 64 -10.45 -5.55 -5.54
CA LEU A 64 -11.88 -5.31 -5.39
C LEU A 64 -12.60 -5.29 -6.76
N ASP A 65 -11.96 -4.73 -7.78
CA ASP A 65 -12.47 -4.75 -9.15
C ASP A 65 -12.52 -6.17 -9.74
N GLU A 66 -11.48 -6.99 -9.50
CA GLU A 66 -11.45 -8.40 -9.92
C GLU A 66 -12.60 -9.20 -9.26
N ILE A 67 -12.83 -9.01 -7.96
CA ILE A 67 -13.95 -9.64 -7.23
C ILE A 67 -15.31 -9.17 -7.77
N LYS A 68 -15.43 -7.90 -8.15
CA LYS A 68 -16.67 -7.36 -8.72
C LYS A 68 -16.95 -7.96 -10.09
N ALA A 69 -15.94 -8.03 -10.96
CA ALA A 69 -16.06 -8.65 -12.28
C ALA A 69 -16.45 -10.13 -12.20
N GLU A 70 -15.87 -10.89 -11.27
CA GLU A 70 -16.27 -12.29 -11.04
C GLU A 70 -17.74 -12.43 -10.63
N LYS A 71 -18.24 -11.52 -9.80
CA LYS A 71 -19.64 -11.54 -9.35
C LYS A 71 -20.61 -11.26 -10.50
N GLU A 72 -20.26 -10.30 -11.36
CA GLU A 72 -21.05 -9.95 -12.54
C GLU A 72 -21.12 -11.13 -13.52
N LEU A 73 -20.00 -11.77 -13.82
CA LEU A 73 -19.95 -12.97 -14.67
C LEU A 73 -20.82 -14.12 -14.12
N LYS A 74 -20.69 -14.44 -12.82
CA LYS A 74 -21.49 -15.49 -12.18
C LYS A 74 -23.00 -15.18 -12.19
N ALA A 75 -23.37 -13.90 -12.15
CA ALA A 75 -24.77 -13.49 -12.22
C ALA A 75 -25.35 -13.64 -13.63
N GLU A 76 -24.56 -13.38 -14.67
CA GLU A 76 -24.97 -13.61 -16.06
C GLU A 76 -25.14 -15.10 -16.38
N GLU A 77 -24.22 -15.95 -15.92
CA GLU A 77 -24.33 -17.40 -16.11
C GLU A 77 -25.60 -17.98 -15.48
N LYS A 78 -25.99 -17.49 -14.30
CA LYS A 78 -27.22 -17.92 -13.61
C LYS A 78 -28.50 -17.45 -14.31
N LYS A 79 -28.48 -16.31 -15.00
CA LYS A 79 -29.64 -15.81 -15.76
C LYS A 79 -29.85 -16.54 -17.08
N LYS A 80 -28.79 -17.15 -17.63
CA LYS A 80 -28.83 -17.92 -18.88
C LYS A 80 -29.20 -19.39 -18.67
N LYS A 81 -29.29 -19.86 -17.42
CA LYS A 81 -29.58 -21.25 -17.05
C LYS A 81 -30.98 -21.37 -16.48
#